data_AF-A0A7Y3ABN8-F1
#
_entry.id   AF-A0A7Y3ABN8-F1
#
_cell.length_a   1.000
_cell.length_b   1.000
_cell.length_c   1.000
_cell.angle_alpha   90.00
_cell.angle_beta   90.00
_cell.angle_gamma   90.00
#
_symmetry.space_group_name_H-M   'P 1'
#
loop_
_entity.id
_entity.type
_entity.pdbx_description
1 polymer ?
#
loop_
_entity_poly.entity_id
_entity_poly.type
_entity_poly.pdbx_seq_one_letter_code
_entity_poly.pdbx_strand_id
1 'polypeptide(L)'
;MTHPDKLPALVFADEDGNIRDFPDLKMAGMLNGRYVQPDREDLIPLPEGSELFTLPDRLPVGIVPPRSDPQLLKKDPRSPGTKVQAVAAFMAPAHTVLLPAAYQSRKNAVLLPLFAYTAVGWHDDQFWVAGFRSDSDPRQDFNRFKQKTIIQKTGKLLARYKQNRLVQHLGTCCLTYHCPAARNFFLGRWEAPLPTSSVCNARCVGCISLQP
;
A
#
# COMPACT_ATOMS: atom_id res chain seq x y z
N MET A 1 -13.87 14.36 -4.73
CA MET A 1 -13.35 12.98 -4.64
C MET A 1 -14.55 12.06 -4.53
N THR A 2 -14.49 10.85 -5.08
CA THR A 2 -15.58 9.88 -4.95
C THR A 2 -15.41 9.17 -3.61
N HIS A 3 -16.48 9.10 -2.83
CA HIS A 3 -16.54 8.42 -1.55
C HIS A 3 -17.62 7.34 -1.62
N PRO A 4 -17.54 6.27 -0.80
CA PRO A 4 -18.53 5.20 -0.88
C PRO A 4 -19.87 5.67 -0.28
N ASP A 5 -20.99 5.22 -0.85
CA ASP A 5 -22.33 5.52 -0.33
C ASP A 5 -22.62 4.78 0.99
N LYS A 6 -21.88 3.69 1.27
CA LYS A 6 -21.94 2.91 2.52
C LYS A 6 -20.54 2.56 2.99
N LEU A 7 -20.41 2.23 4.27
CA LEU A 7 -19.14 1.78 4.79
C LEU A 7 -18.77 0.41 4.16
N PRO A 8 -17.55 0.26 3.60
CA PRO A 8 -17.15 -0.98 2.96
C PRO A 8 -17.08 -2.17 3.91
N ALA A 9 -17.28 -3.37 3.36
CA ALA A 9 -17.15 -4.61 4.09
C ALA A 9 -15.68 -4.86 4.48
N LEU A 10 -15.49 -5.53 5.62
CA LEU A 10 -14.22 -6.12 5.98
C LEU A 10 -13.76 -7.06 4.85
N VAL A 11 -12.47 -7.02 4.52
CA VAL A 11 -11.84 -8.03 3.68
C VAL A 11 -10.82 -8.83 4.48
N PHE A 12 -10.69 -10.10 4.13
CA PHE A 12 -9.71 -11.01 4.71
C PHE A 12 -9.14 -11.92 3.62
N ALA A 13 -7.99 -12.52 3.88
CA ALA A 13 -7.41 -13.53 3.02
C ALA A 13 -7.60 -14.93 3.62
N ASP A 14 -7.94 -15.89 2.77
CA ASP A 14 -7.93 -17.32 3.10
C ASP A 14 -6.49 -17.90 3.07
N GLU A 15 -6.37 -19.21 3.31
CA GLU A 15 -5.07 -19.91 3.36
C GLU A 15 -4.31 -19.89 2.03
N ASP A 16 -5.02 -19.78 0.91
CA ASP A 16 -4.45 -19.70 -0.43
C ASP A 16 -4.12 -18.25 -0.83
N GLY A 17 -4.42 -17.27 0.05
CA GLY A 17 -4.21 -15.86 -0.20
C GLY A 17 -5.32 -15.19 -1.04
N ASN A 18 -6.44 -15.87 -1.29
CA ASN A 18 -7.56 -15.24 -1.98
C ASN A 18 -8.23 -14.24 -1.04
N ILE A 19 -8.44 -13.03 -1.53
CA ILE A 19 -9.09 -11.96 -0.78
C ILE A 19 -10.60 -12.11 -0.92
N ARG A 20 -11.30 -12.14 0.22
CA ARG A 20 -12.75 -12.31 0.33
C ARG A 20 -13.34 -11.19 1.17
N ASP A 21 -14.54 -10.77 0.82
CA ASP A 21 -15.32 -9.85 1.63
C ASP A 21 -16.11 -10.59 2.72
N PHE A 22 -16.39 -9.89 3.83
CA PHE A 22 -17.31 -10.36 4.87
C PHE A 22 -18.30 -9.25 5.23
N PRO A 23 -19.47 -9.16 4.55
CA PRO A 23 -20.39 -8.03 4.65
C PRO A 23 -20.96 -7.72 6.05
N ASP A 24 -21.01 -8.73 6.93
CA ASP A 24 -21.51 -8.63 8.31
C ASP A 24 -20.59 -7.76 9.18
N LEU A 25 -19.32 -7.63 8.82
CA LEU A 25 -18.37 -6.72 9.43
C LEU A 25 -17.97 -5.63 8.45
N LYS A 26 -17.83 -4.41 8.96
CA LYS A 26 -17.32 -3.29 8.16
C LYS A 26 -15.82 -3.13 8.33
N MET A 27 -15.18 -2.53 7.33
CA MET A 27 -13.75 -2.25 7.38
C MET A 27 -13.41 -1.40 8.61
N ALA A 28 -12.21 -1.60 9.14
CA ALA A 28 -11.72 -0.92 10.32
C ALA A 28 -10.29 -0.44 10.10
N GLY A 29 -9.97 0.69 10.73
CA GLY A 29 -8.61 1.19 10.86
C GLY A 29 -8.09 1.11 12.29
N MET A 30 -6.83 1.46 12.50
CA MET A 30 -6.24 1.60 13.82
C MET A 30 -5.75 3.02 14.08
N LEU A 31 -6.06 3.55 15.26
CA LEU A 31 -5.58 4.85 15.71
C LEU A 31 -5.24 4.79 17.20
N ASN A 32 -4.01 5.15 17.57
CA ASN A 32 -3.56 5.21 18.95
C ASN A 32 -3.87 3.94 19.78
N GLY A 33 -3.58 2.76 19.22
CA GLY A 33 -3.82 1.47 19.86
C GLY A 33 -5.29 1.04 19.95
N ARG A 34 -6.22 1.79 19.32
CA ARG A 34 -7.64 1.47 19.26
C ARG A 34 -8.05 1.11 17.84
N TYR A 35 -9.06 0.26 17.72
CA TYR A 35 -9.74 0.03 16.46
C TYR A 35 -10.79 1.13 16.26
N VAL A 36 -10.85 1.68 15.05
CA VAL A 36 -11.75 2.76 14.71
C VAL A 36 -12.48 2.45 13.42
N GLN A 37 -13.72 2.92 13.34
CA GLN A 37 -14.46 2.95 12.10
C GLN A 37 -13.98 4.16 11.27
N PRO A 38 -13.55 4.00 10.01
CA PRO A 38 -13.24 5.15 9.16
C PRO A 38 -14.50 5.94 8.83
N ASP A 39 -14.37 7.27 8.74
CA ASP A 39 -15.39 8.12 8.14
C ASP A 39 -15.40 7.90 6.63
N ARG A 40 -16.58 7.95 6.00
CA ARG A 40 -16.71 7.72 4.55
C ARG A 40 -15.94 8.76 3.73
N GLU A 41 -15.80 9.97 4.26
CA GLU A 41 -15.05 11.07 3.64
C GLU A 41 -13.53 10.82 3.65
N ASP A 42 -13.04 9.95 4.54
CA ASP A 42 -11.64 9.52 4.59
C ASP A 42 -11.34 8.35 3.65
N LEU A 43 -12.36 7.82 2.97
CA LEU A 43 -12.23 6.67 2.08
C LEU A 43 -12.18 7.12 0.62
N ILE A 44 -11.17 6.65 -0.09
CA ILE A 44 -11.03 6.80 -1.54
C ILE A 44 -11.01 5.42 -2.21
N PRO A 45 -11.36 5.31 -3.50
CA PRO A 45 -11.10 4.10 -4.26
C PRO A 45 -9.61 3.76 -4.18
N LEU A 46 -9.28 2.47 -4.09
CA LEU A 46 -7.90 1.99 -4.12
C LEU A 46 -7.19 2.56 -5.35
N PRO A 47 -6.14 3.40 -5.20
CA PRO A 47 -5.50 4.04 -6.34
C PRO A 47 -4.92 3.03 -7.33
N GLU A 48 -5.01 3.31 -8.62
CA GLU A 48 -4.41 2.47 -9.66
C GLU A 48 -2.89 2.32 -9.43
N GLY A 49 -2.38 1.08 -9.50
CA GLY A 49 -0.99 0.76 -9.21
C GLY A 49 -0.67 0.54 -7.73
N SER A 50 -1.68 0.52 -6.86
CA SER A 50 -1.55 0.06 -5.48
C SER A 50 -1.42 -1.46 -5.41
N GLU A 51 -0.91 -1.97 -4.30
CA GLU A 51 -0.78 -3.40 -4.04
C GLU A 51 -1.62 -3.82 -2.81
N LEU A 52 -2.07 -5.07 -2.78
CA LEU A 52 -2.73 -5.67 -1.64
C LEU A 52 -1.79 -6.67 -0.96
N PHE A 53 -1.75 -6.64 0.36
CA PHE A 53 -0.91 -7.50 1.17
C PHE A 53 -1.76 -8.34 2.12
N THR A 54 -1.51 -9.65 2.11
CA THR A 54 -1.88 -10.51 3.23
C THR A 54 -0.91 -10.24 4.38
N LEU A 55 -1.44 -10.22 5.60
CA LEU A 55 -0.66 -9.97 6.80
C LEU A 55 -0.54 -11.28 7.59
N PRO A 56 0.58 -12.02 7.45
CA PRO A 56 0.77 -13.29 8.17
C PRO A 56 0.64 -13.11 9.68
N ASP A 57 0.06 -14.13 10.32
CA ASP A 57 -0.16 -14.22 11.77
C ASP A 57 -0.96 -13.06 12.39
N ARG A 58 -1.71 -12.32 11.57
CA ARG A 58 -2.55 -11.21 11.99
C ARG A 58 -4.00 -11.52 11.65
N LEU A 59 -4.84 -11.52 12.67
CA LEU A 59 -6.27 -11.79 12.53
C LEU A 59 -6.99 -10.50 12.12
N PRO A 60 -7.90 -10.52 11.12
CA PRO A 60 -8.66 -9.35 10.70
C PRO A 60 -9.55 -8.83 11.83
N VAL A 61 -9.64 -7.51 11.96
CA VAL A 61 -10.60 -6.84 12.83
C VAL A 61 -11.54 -6.02 11.97
N GLY A 62 -12.85 -6.20 12.17
CA GLY A 62 -13.88 -5.37 11.55
C GLY A 62 -14.75 -4.70 12.60
N ILE A 63 -15.66 -3.83 12.15
CA ILE A 63 -16.62 -3.13 13.01
C ILE A 63 -18.01 -3.74 12.83
N VAL A 64 -18.71 -4.01 13.92
CA VAL A 64 -20.11 -4.45 13.92
C VAL A 64 -21.03 -3.23 13.83
N PRO A 65 -21.81 -3.07 12.74
CA PRO A 65 -22.84 -2.05 12.68
C PRO A 65 -24.06 -2.44 13.55
N PRO A 66 -24.79 -1.48 14.14
CA PRO A 66 -24.54 -0.03 14.20
C PRO A 66 -23.74 0.40 15.43
N ARG A 67 -23.34 -0.54 16.29
CA ARG A 67 -22.78 -0.26 17.63
C ARG A 67 -21.34 0.26 17.58
N SER A 68 -20.69 0.17 16.43
CA SER A 68 -19.29 0.52 16.23
C SER A 68 -18.34 -0.33 17.09
N ASP A 69 -18.77 -1.54 17.47
CA ASP A 69 -17.99 -2.45 18.31
C ASP A 69 -16.97 -3.21 17.44
N PRO A 70 -15.66 -3.19 17.78
CA PRO A 70 -14.66 -3.97 17.07
C PRO A 70 -14.83 -5.47 17.32
N GLN A 71 -14.85 -6.27 16.25
CA GLN A 71 -14.93 -7.71 16.31
C GLN A 71 -13.80 -8.36 15.53
N LEU A 72 -13.21 -9.39 16.15
CA LEU A 72 -12.14 -10.18 15.57
C LEU A 72 -12.71 -11.32 14.73
N LEU A 73 -12.27 -11.41 13.48
CA LEU A 73 -12.56 -12.58 12.63
C LEU A 73 -11.51 -13.66 12.89
N LYS A 74 -11.88 -14.73 13.60
CA LYS A 74 -10.95 -15.81 13.99
C LYS A 74 -10.89 -16.96 12.99
N LYS A 75 -11.94 -17.15 12.19
CA LYS A 75 -12.16 -18.28 11.27
C LYS A 75 -12.92 -17.78 10.05
N ASP A 76 -12.76 -18.47 8.93
CA ASP A 76 -13.54 -18.18 7.73
C ASP A 76 -15.02 -18.55 7.98
N PRO A 77 -15.96 -17.61 7.80
CA PRO A 77 -17.40 -17.87 7.94
C PRO A 77 -17.95 -18.86 6.91
N ARG A 78 -17.33 -18.94 5.72
CA ARG A 78 -17.75 -19.80 4.60
C ARG A 78 -17.07 -21.17 4.64
N SER A 79 -15.90 -21.28 5.27
CA SER A 79 -15.13 -22.52 5.37
C SER A 79 -14.60 -22.75 6.80
N PRO A 80 -15.44 -23.26 7.72
CA PRO A 80 -15.03 -23.47 9.10
C PRO A 80 -13.81 -24.40 9.22
N GLY A 81 -12.70 -23.88 9.72
CA GLY A 81 -11.46 -24.64 9.92
C GLY A 81 -10.23 -24.05 9.22
N THR A 82 -10.43 -23.16 8.25
CA THR A 82 -9.34 -22.48 7.56
C THR A 82 -8.87 -21.24 8.32
N LYS A 83 -7.58 -20.93 8.20
CA LYS A 83 -7.00 -19.68 8.70
C LYS A 83 -7.54 -18.51 7.91
N VAL A 84 -7.67 -17.39 8.61
CA VAL A 84 -7.94 -16.08 8.04
C VAL A 84 -6.80 -15.14 8.39
N GLN A 85 -6.43 -14.31 7.44
CA GLN A 85 -5.38 -13.31 7.59
C GLN A 85 -5.94 -11.93 7.30
N ALA A 86 -5.51 -10.95 8.08
CA ALA A 86 -5.79 -9.55 7.82
C ALA A 86 -5.20 -9.15 6.46
N VAL A 87 -5.87 -8.21 5.80
CA VAL A 87 -5.44 -7.65 4.52
C VAL A 87 -5.22 -6.16 4.70
N ALA A 88 -4.17 -5.65 4.07
CA ALA A 88 -3.88 -4.22 3.97
C ALA A 88 -3.62 -3.83 2.52
N ALA A 89 -3.78 -2.56 2.22
CA ALA A 89 -3.33 -1.97 0.96
C ALA A 89 -2.04 -1.19 1.15
N PHE A 90 -1.17 -1.19 0.14
CA PHE A 90 -0.10 -0.23 -0.02
C PHE A 90 -0.43 0.67 -1.18
N MET A 91 -0.85 1.89 -0.85
CA MET A 91 -1.36 2.82 -1.84
C MET A 91 -0.27 3.25 -2.82
N ALA A 92 -0.67 3.43 -4.08
CA ALA A 92 0.18 3.97 -5.12
C ALA A 92 0.75 5.34 -4.67
N PRO A 93 1.93 5.73 -5.20
CA PRO A 93 2.54 7.02 -4.90
C PRO A 93 1.57 8.20 -5.12
N ALA A 94 1.90 9.36 -4.54
CA ALA A 94 1.03 10.55 -4.44
C ALA A 94 -0.15 10.48 -3.44
N HIS A 95 -0.28 9.39 -2.68
CA HIS A 95 -1.33 9.21 -1.67
C HIS A 95 -0.77 9.11 -0.25
N THR A 96 -1.55 9.57 0.72
CA THR A 96 -1.20 9.57 2.14
C THR A 96 -2.19 8.72 2.93
N VAL A 97 -1.65 7.81 3.74
CA VAL A 97 -2.42 6.93 4.63
C VAL A 97 -3.04 7.75 5.76
N LEU A 98 -4.35 7.59 5.98
CA LEU A 98 -5.04 8.16 7.15
C LEU A 98 -5.13 7.14 8.28
N LEU A 99 -5.48 5.89 7.96
CA LEU A 99 -5.60 4.82 8.94
C LEU A 99 -4.86 3.55 8.50
N PRO A 100 -3.95 3.01 9.32
CA PRO A 100 -3.40 1.68 9.10
C PRO A 100 -4.47 0.59 9.25
N ALA A 101 -4.22 -0.57 8.64
CA ALA A 101 -5.11 -1.72 8.68
C ALA A 101 -5.34 -2.22 10.11
N ALA A 102 -6.60 -2.51 10.44
CA ALA A 102 -6.95 -3.07 11.73
C ALA A 102 -6.72 -4.57 11.80
N TYR A 103 -5.89 -4.99 12.75
CA TYR A 103 -5.63 -6.40 13.00
C TYR A 103 -5.22 -6.66 14.45
N GLN A 104 -5.34 -7.92 14.87
CA GLN A 104 -4.71 -8.40 16.08
C GLN A 104 -3.58 -9.39 15.74
N SER A 105 -2.36 -9.08 16.17
CA SER A 105 -1.22 -10.01 16.05
C SER A 105 -1.43 -11.24 16.92
N ARG A 106 -1.16 -12.42 16.37
CA ARG A 106 -1.01 -13.65 17.15
C ARG A 106 0.31 -13.62 17.94
N LYS A 107 0.40 -14.50 18.94
CA LYS A 107 1.66 -14.72 19.66
C LYS A 107 2.75 -15.16 18.67
N ASN A 108 3.93 -14.56 18.76
CA ASN A 108 5.08 -14.81 17.88
C ASN A 108 4.84 -14.48 16.38
N ALA A 109 3.93 -13.53 16.09
CA ALA A 109 3.72 -13.07 14.72
C ALA A 109 5.03 -12.57 14.09
N VAL A 110 5.24 -12.92 12.81
CA VAL A 110 6.43 -12.48 12.07
C VAL A 110 6.51 -10.96 11.98
N LEU A 111 7.74 -10.44 11.96
CA LEU A 111 7.99 -9.03 11.68
C LEU A 111 7.60 -8.74 10.23
N LEU A 112 6.75 -7.73 10.02
CA LEU A 112 6.44 -7.25 8.68
C LEU A 112 7.49 -6.23 8.23
N PRO A 113 7.80 -6.16 6.93
CA PRO A 113 8.52 -5.04 6.34
C PRO A 113 7.91 -3.69 6.73
N LEU A 114 8.69 -2.61 6.75
CA LEU A 114 8.18 -1.27 7.10
C LEU A 114 7.44 -0.63 5.91
N PHE A 115 6.29 -1.20 5.54
CA PHE A 115 5.38 -0.63 4.55
C PHE A 115 4.20 0.12 5.20
N ALA A 116 3.57 0.97 4.39
CA ALA A 116 2.42 1.75 4.76
C ALA A 116 1.12 0.92 4.62
N TYR A 117 0.93 -0.05 5.53
CA TYR A 117 -0.21 -0.97 5.54
C TYR A 117 -1.52 -0.25 5.87
N THR A 118 -2.24 0.17 4.83
CA THR A 118 -3.47 0.97 4.91
C THR A 118 -4.69 0.07 5.11
N ALA A 119 -5.67 0.56 5.89
CA ALA A 119 -6.97 -0.10 6.00
C ALA A 119 -7.66 -0.18 4.64
N VAL A 120 -8.20 -1.36 4.32
CA VAL A 120 -8.86 -1.64 3.05
C VAL A 120 -10.17 -2.39 3.28
N GLY A 121 -11.17 -2.10 2.46
CA GLY A 121 -12.46 -2.77 2.45
C GLY A 121 -13.01 -2.93 1.03
N TRP A 122 -14.09 -3.70 0.89
CA TRP A 122 -14.73 -3.97 -0.38
C TRP A 122 -16.16 -3.43 -0.42
N HIS A 123 -16.51 -2.73 -1.49
CA HIS A 123 -17.87 -2.24 -1.70
C HIS A 123 -18.08 -1.84 -3.16
N ASP A 124 -19.23 -2.23 -3.72
CA ASP A 124 -19.64 -1.86 -5.09
C ASP A 124 -18.57 -2.18 -6.15
N ASP A 125 -18.17 -3.45 -6.19
CA ASP A 125 -17.19 -4.03 -7.13
C ASP A 125 -15.79 -3.38 -7.15
N GLN A 126 -15.41 -2.71 -6.05
CA GLN A 126 -14.08 -2.12 -5.91
C GLN A 126 -13.56 -2.10 -4.48
N PHE A 127 -12.24 -1.98 -4.35
CA PHE A 127 -11.56 -1.77 -3.07
C PHE A 127 -11.57 -0.29 -2.69
N TRP A 128 -11.73 -0.03 -1.40
CA TRP A 128 -11.69 1.28 -0.78
C TRP A 128 -10.64 1.31 0.30
N VAL A 129 -9.92 2.43 0.42
CA VAL A 129 -8.81 2.60 1.37
C VAL A 129 -8.93 3.88 2.17
N ALA A 130 -8.44 3.86 3.41
CA ALA A 130 -8.40 5.04 4.27
C ALA A 130 -7.20 5.94 3.94
N GLY A 131 -7.44 6.97 3.14
CA GLY A 131 -6.38 7.82 2.61
C GLY A 131 -6.88 8.96 1.74
N PHE A 132 -5.96 9.83 1.34
CA PHE A 132 -6.24 10.90 0.38
C PHE A 132 -5.06 11.10 -0.58
N ARG A 133 -5.32 11.74 -1.72
CA ARG A 133 -4.26 12.13 -2.67
C ARG A 133 -3.60 13.43 -2.19
N SER A 134 -2.33 13.37 -1.81
CA SER A 134 -1.57 14.51 -1.30
C SER A 134 -0.79 15.27 -2.38
N ASP A 135 -0.39 14.60 -3.47
CA ASP A 135 0.25 15.24 -4.63
C ASP A 135 -0.70 15.20 -5.84
N SER A 136 -1.18 16.36 -6.27
CA SER A 136 -2.09 16.47 -7.43
C SER A 136 -1.37 16.33 -8.77
N ASP A 137 -0.03 16.43 -8.82
CA ASP A 137 0.71 16.27 -10.06
C ASP A 137 0.60 14.80 -10.54
N PRO A 138 0.30 14.58 -11.83
CA PRO A 138 0.16 13.23 -12.36
C PRO A 138 1.52 12.53 -12.62
N ARG A 139 2.66 13.15 -12.27
CA ARG A 139 4.01 12.59 -12.48
C ARG A 139 4.22 11.21 -11.90
N GLN A 140 3.45 10.83 -10.87
CA GLN A 140 3.57 9.53 -10.21
C GLN A 140 2.48 8.52 -10.63
N ASP A 141 1.54 8.92 -11.49
CA ASP A 141 0.40 8.10 -11.87
C ASP A 141 0.84 6.85 -12.63
N PHE A 142 0.35 5.68 -12.20
CA PHE A 142 0.72 4.36 -12.73
C PHE A 142 0.58 4.25 -14.25
N ASN A 143 -0.56 4.68 -14.79
CA ASN A 143 -0.89 4.58 -16.22
C ASN A 143 0.05 5.39 -17.14
N ARG A 144 0.89 6.28 -16.59
CA ARG A 144 1.87 7.07 -17.35
C ARG A 144 3.20 6.35 -17.57
N PHE A 145 3.36 5.14 -17.05
CA PHE A 145 4.59 4.38 -17.10
C PHE A 145 4.48 3.13 -17.98
N LYS A 146 4.73 3.28 -19.28
CA LYS A 146 4.79 2.16 -20.23
C LYS A 146 6.12 1.42 -20.11
N GLN A 147 6.11 0.22 -19.52
CA GLN A 147 7.33 -0.51 -19.16
C GLN A 147 8.27 -0.76 -20.35
N LYS A 148 7.73 -1.13 -21.52
CA LYS A 148 8.53 -1.32 -22.75
C LYS A 148 9.30 -0.04 -23.14
N THR A 149 8.64 1.12 -23.09
CA THR A 149 9.26 2.41 -23.41
C THR A 149 10.34 2.79 -22.40
N ILE A 150 10.09 2.49 -21.11
CA ILE A 150 11.03 2.76 -20.02
C ILE A 150 12.30 1.95 -20.22
N ILE A 151 12.20 0.63 -20.42
CA ILE A 151 13.37 -0.23 -20.67
C ILE A 151 14.19 0.29 -21.86
N GLN A 152 13.54 0.63 -22.96
CA GLN A 152 14.21 1.15 -24.16
C GLN A 152 14.93 2.49 -23.92
N LYS A 153 14.24 3.47 -23.31
CA LYS A 153 14.82 4.79 -23.06
C LYS A 153 15.93 4.74 -22.00
N THR A 154 15.73 3.94 -20.95
CA THR A 154 16.74 3.72 -19.91
C THR A 154 18.00 3.09 -20.50
N GLY A 155 17.86 2.02 -21.30
CA GLY A 155 19.00 1.38 -21.96
C GLY A 155 19.81 2.33 -22.86
N LYS A 156 19.12 3.18 -23.65
CA LYS A 156 19.78 4.19 -24.49
C LYS A 156 20.58 5.20 -23.66
N LEU A 157 20.00 5.72 -22.57
CA LEU A 157 20.64 6.72 -21.74
C LEU A 157 21.81 6.12 -20.94
N LEU A 158 21.66 4.91 -20.42
CA LEU A 158 22.74 4.16 -19.76
C LEU A 158 23.91 3.89 -20.70
N ALA A 159 23.64 3.51 -21.96
CA ALA A 159 24.68 3.28 -22.96
C ALA A 159 25.37 4.58 -23.41
N ARG A 160 24.65 5.71 -23.44
CA ARG A 160 25.21 7.03 -23.72
C ARG A 160 26.11 7.54 -22.61
N TYR A 161 25.75 7.28 -21.35
CA TYR A 161 26.44 7.79 -20.16
C TYR A 161 27.05 6.67 -19.32
N LYS A 162 27.82 5.77 -19.95
CA LYS A 162 28.44 4.61 -19.27
C LYS A 162 29.32 4.99 -18.08
N GLN A 163 30.04 6.11 -18.17
CA GLN A 163 30.96 6.57 -17.12
C GLN A 163 30.29 7.48 -16.08
N ASN A 164 29.02 7.84 -16.25
CA ASN A 164 28.31 8.69 -15.29
C ASN A 164 27.70 7.83 -14.19
N ARG A 165 28.35 7.80 -13.02
CA ARG A 165 27.94 7.00 -11.85
C ARG A 165 26.51 7.29 -11.40
N LEU A 166 26.07 8.55 -11.45
CA LEU A 166 24.71 8.94 -11.05
C LEU A 166 23.68 8.35 -12.02
N VAL A 167 23.89 8.48 -13.33
CA VAL A 167 22.96 7.92 -14.33
C VAL A 167 22.90 6.39 -14.22
N GLN A 168 24.03 5.71 -13.99
CA GLN A 168 24.04 4.26 -13.76
C GLN A 168 23.24 3.87 -12.51
N HIS A 169 23.42 4.58 -11.39
CA HIS A 169 22.66 4.34 -10.17
C HIS A 169 21.15 4.56 -10.35
N LEU A 170 20.76 5.67 -11.00
CA LEU A 170 19.36 5.91 -11.35
C LEU A 170 18.79 4.81 -12.25
N GLY A 171 19.63 4.18 -13.08
CA GLY A 171 19.27 2.99 -13.87
C GLY A 171 18.73 1.86 -13.00
N THR A 172 19.42 1.54 -11.89
CA THR A 172 18.95 0.58 -10.89
C THR A 172 17.63 1.04 -10.25
N CYS A 173 17.53 2.30 -9.86
CA CYS A 173 16.28 2.84 -9.31
C CYS A 173 15.10 2.73 -10.28
N CYS A 174 15.33 2.93 -11.57
CA CYS A 174 14.33 2.88 -12.61
C CYS A 174 13.88 1.45 -12.94
N LEU A 175 14.83 0.52 -13.10
CA LEU A 175 14.58 -0.83 -13.62
C LEU A 175 14.37 -1.88 -12.54
N THR A 176 14.96 -1.71 -11.36
CA THR A 176 14.87 -2.67 -10.25
C THR A 176 13.82 -2.24 -9.24
N TYR A 177 13.94 -1.01 -8.72
CA TYR A 177 13.02 -0.51 -7.69
C TYR A 177 11.77 0.17 -8.26
N HIS A 178 11.70 0.33 -9.58
CA HIS A 178 10.58 0.98 -10.28
C HIS A 178 10.21 2.37 -9.74
N CYS A 179 11.19 3.11 -9.22
CA CYS A 179 11.01 4.45 -8.66
C CYS A 179 10.41 5.40 -9.72
N PRO A 180 9.22 5.99 -9.49
CA PRO A 180 8.58 6.91 -10.43
C PRO A 180 9.47 8.08 -10.83
N ALA A 181 10.21 8.66 -9.88
CA ALA A 181 11.11 9.77 -10.17
C ALA A 181 12.26 9.35 -11.11
N ALA A 182 12.87 8.19 -10.88
CA ALA A 182 13.93 7.68 -11.76
C ALA A 182 13.38 7.34 -13.15
N ARG A 183 12.18 6.74 -13.23
CA ARG A 183 11.48 6.47 -14.49
C ARG A 183 11.21 7.77 -15.25
N ASN A 184 10.78 8.83 -14.58
CA ASN A 184 10.54 10.14 -15.18
C ASN A 184 11.81 10.79 -15.75
N PHE A 185 12.93 10.68 -15.04
CA PHE A 185 14.23 11.09 -15.57
C PHE A 185 14.57 10.41 -16.90
N PHE A 186 14.48 9.07 -16.98
CA PHE A 186 14.77 8.34 -18.24
C PHE A 186 13.72 8.57 -19.33
N LEU A 187 12.49 8.92 -18.96
CA LEU A 187 11.45 9.28 -19.92
C LEU A 187 11.64 10.71 -20.46
N GLY A 188 12.46 11.54 -19.80
CA GLY A 188 12.73 12.93 -20.15
C GLY A 188 11.58 13.87 -19.76
N ARG A 189 10.97 13.65 -18.59
CA ARG A 189 9.81 14.40 -18.11
C ARG A 189 10.01 14.80 -16.64
N TRP A 190 9.46 15.95 -16.24
CA TRP A 190 9.50 16.49 -14.87
C TRP A 190 10.92 16.58 -14.28
N GLU A 191 11.03 16.47 -12.96
CA GLU A 191 12.27 16.64 -12.18
C GLU A 191 13.12 15.36 -12.17
N ALA A 192 14.44 15.53 -12.12
CA ALA A 192 15.38 14.44 -11.94
C ALA A 192 15.60 14.19 -10.43
N PRO A 193 15.42 12.95 -9.93
CA PRO A 193 15.77 12.65 -8.56
C PRO A 193 17.29 12.66 -8.40
N LEU A 194 17.76 13.40 -7.40
CA LEU A 194 19.17 13.41 -7.02
C LEU A 194 19.32 12.70 -5.67
N PRO A 195 19.86 11.48 -5.61
CA PRO A 195 20.30 10.88 -4.36
C PRO A 195 21.48 11.71 -3.83
N THR A 196 21.22 12.58 -2.87
CA THR A 196 22.19 13.55 -2.34
C THR A 196 23.01 13.03 -1.16
N SER A 197 22.61 11.91 -0.55
CA SER A 197 23.32 11.33 0.58
C SER A 197 23.51 9.83 0.42
N SER A 198 24.71 9.35 0.75
CA SER A 198 25.02 7.91 0.86
C SER A 198 24.43 7.27 2.13
N VAL A 199 24.06 8.10 3.11
CA VAL A 199 23.50 7.65 4.39
C VAL A 199 22.31 8.53 4.76
N CYS A 200 21.22 7.94 5.24
CA CYS A 200 20.10 8.71 5.78
C CYS A 200 20.58 9.54 6.99
N ASN A 201 20.34 10.86 6.99
CA ASN A 201 20.67 11.72 8.13
C ASN A 201 19.57 11.72 9.21
N ALA A 202 18.46 11.05 8.96
CA ALA A 202 17.41 10.86 9.96
C ALA A 202 17.84 9.79 10.98
N ARG A 203 17.65 10.10 12.27
CA ARG A 203 17.92 9.17 13.38
C ARG A 203 16.65 8.43 13.80
N CYS A 204 15.96 7.86 12.82
CA CYS A 204 14.72 7.12 13.06
C CYS A 204 15.01 5.86 13.89
N VAL A 205 14.19 5.61 14.91
CA VAL A 205 14.27 4.39 15.74
C VAL A 205 14.09 3.12 14.89
N GLY A 206 13.36 3.18 13.78
CA GLY A 206 13.24 2.13 12.77
C GLY A 206 13.68 2.60 11.40
N CYS A 207 14.99 2.67 11.15
CA CYS A 207 15.53 3.14 9.87
C CYS A 207 15.25 2.13 8.75
N ILE A 208 14.48 2.55 7.74
CA ILE A 208 14.17 1.70 6.57
C ILE A 208 15.42 1.32 5.76
N SER A 209 16.48 2.14 5.82
CA SER A 209 17.75 1.87 5.14
C SER A 209 18.59 0.79 5.84
N LEU A 210 18.22 0.39 7.05
CA LEU A 210 18.92 -0.63 7.84
C LEU A 210 18.07 -1.90 8.02
N GLN A 211 16.95 -2.04 7.29
CA GLN A 211 16.20 -3.30 7.29
C GLN A 211 17.07 -4.40 6.66
N PRO A 212 17.14 -5.60 7.26
CA PRO A 212 17.89 -6.75 6.74
C PRO A 212 17.29 -7.32 5.45
#